data_AF-A0AAW8CZK7-F1
#
_entry.id   AF-A0AAW8CZK7-F1
#
_cell.length_a   1.000
_cell.length_b   1.000
_cell.length_c   1.000
_cell.angle_alpha   90.00
_cell.angle_beta   90.00
_cell.angle_gamma   90.00
#
_symmetry.space_group_name_H-M   'P 1'
#
loop_
_entity.id
_entity.type
_entity.pdbx_description
1 polymer ?
#
loop_
_entity_poly.entity_id
_entity_poly.type
_entity_poly.pdbx_seq_one_letter_code
_entity_poly.pdbx_strand_id
1 'polypeptide(L)'
;MALTRENWPSRAVVQTSLAAQFALPPLPPPMQDWFAWCRSMGTQSLVLDEADWREGWRGELAGAGAVDVPGLLAEMEGYRFILDQEASTPEHLVWRDAVQTGEWQPHWVVLQNANGDPLIGDISQPEVPVLWDWHGSGSWSPQPLFPNLRTLMERIEIDAPVPSDDVPSKILFYTVHLTDLGLQPLQVLTALKTHSDYKHLAGASLLKLKHQLPLPLLVDNVSDAAKDYLVHRFEALGARVTVVERGLRTFAERTTGAAKGD
;
A
#
# COMPACT_ATOMS: atom_id res chain seq x y z
N MET A 1 24.81 10.71 15.55
CA MET A 1 23.86 11.62 14.87
C MET A 1 22.50 10.98 14.95
N ALA A 2 21.43 11.75 15.20
CA ALA A 2 20.07 11.22 15.16
C ALA A 2 19.73 10.67 13.78
N LEU A 3 18.73 9.78 13.71
CA LEU A 3 18.24 9.26 12.44
C LEU A 3 17.57 10.36 11.61
N THR A 4 17.84 10.32 10.31
CA THR A 4 17.27 11.16 9.26
C THR A 4 16.91 10.26 8.09
N ARG A 5 16.21 10.81 7.09
CA ARG A 5 15.85 10.05 5.89
C ARG A 5 17.08 9.56 5.10
N GLU A 6 18.20 10.26 5.20
CA GLU A 6 19.41 9.96 4.42
C GLU A 6 20.28 8.87 5.05
N ASN A 7 20.10 8.62 6.35
CA ASN A 7 20.85 7.60 7.09
C ASN A 7 19.94 6.53 7.71
N TRP A 8 18.73 6.37 7.15
CA TRP A 8 17.76 5.39 7.64
C TRP A 8 18.32 3.97 7.58
N PRO A 9 18.17 3.15 8.64
CA PRO A 9 18.73 1.80 8.67
C PRO A 9 18.12 0.93 7.56
N SER A 10 18.94 0.01 7.04
CA SER A 10 18.42 -1.02 6.13
C SER A 10 17.43 -1.95 6.86
N ARG A 11 16.54 -2.59 6.11
CA ARG A 11 15.59 -3.58 6.66
C ARG A 11 16.27 -4.68 7.47
N ALA A 12 17.45 -5.13 7.06
CA ALA A 12 18.22 -6.14 7.79
C ALA A 12 18.72 -5.63 9.16
N VAL A 13 19.10 -4.36 9.25
CA VAL A 13 19.51 -3.72 10.52
C VAL A 13 18.30 -3.60 11.45
N VAL A 14 17.15 -3.18 10.94
CA VAL A 14 15.89 -3.13 11.71
C VAL A 14 15.53 -4.51 12.25
N GLN A 15 15.48 -5.53 11.38
CA GLN A 15 15.19 -6.92 11.76
C GLN A 15 16.13 -7.41 12.87
N THR A 16 17.44 -7.21 12.69
CA THR A 16 18.45 -7.63 13.67
C THR A 16 18.27 -6.91 14.99
N SER A 17 18.03 -5.60 14.97
CA SER A 17 17.83 -4.80 16.17
C SER A 17 16.60 -5.23 16.95
N LEU A 18 15.47 -5.46 16.26
CA LEU A 18 14.23 -5.89 16.89
C LEU A 18 14.37 -7.30 17.47
N ALA A 19 14.94 -8.24 16.73
CA ALA A 19 15.16 -9.61 17.19
C ALA A 19 16.15 -9.70 18.38
N ALA A 20 17.05 -8.72 18.53
CA ALA A 20 17.95 -8.64 19.68
C ALA A 20 17.28 -8.11 20.96
N GLN A 21 16.19 -7.34 20.83
CA GLN A 21 15.56 -6.63 21.94
C GLN A 21 14.21 -7.24 22.36
N PHE A 22 13.51 -7.88 21.42
CA PHE A 22 12.16 -8.38 21.64
C PHE A 22 12.02 -9.85 21.23
N ALA A 23 11.10 -10.53 21.91
CA ALA A 23 10.70 -11.89 21.59
C ALA A 23 9.18 -11.96 21.48
N LEU A 24 8.70 -12.87 20.62
CA LEU A 24 7.29 -13.21 20.53
C LEU A 24 6.96 -14.36 21.48
N PRO A 25 5.70 -14.45 21.95
CA PRO A 25 5.24 -15.68 22.58
C PRO A 25 5.34 -16.86 21.60
N PRO A 26 5.26 -18.11 22.10
CA PRO A 26 5.31 -19.29 21.25
C PRO A 26 4.30 -19.21 20.11
N LEU A 27 4.77 -19.35 18.88
CA LEU A 27 3.92 -19.24 17.70
C LEU A 27 3.09 -20.52 17.51
N PRO A 28 1.76 -20.40 17.30
CA PRO A 28 0.92 -21.53 16.94
C PRO A 28 1.37 -22.23 15.65
N PRO A 29 1.09 -23.54 15.47
CA PRO A 29 1.50 -24.27 14.26
C PRO A 29 1.13 -23.61 12.93
N PRO A 30 -0.06 -22.99 12.75
CA PRO A 30 -0.42 -22.30 11.50
C PRO A 30 0.54 -21.18 11.07
N MET A 31 1.32 -20.60 11.99
CA MET A 31 2.34 -19.61 11.63
C MET A 31 3.47 -20.22 10.80
N GLN A 32 3.79 -21.51 10.98
CA GLN A 32 4.80 -22.19 10.17
C GLN A 32 4.31 -22.41 8.73
N ASP A 33 3.01 -22.72 8.58
CA ASP A 33 2.37 -22.83 7.28
C ASP A 33 2.36 -21.47 6.57
N TRP A 34 2.02 -20.40 7.29
CA TRP A 34 2.10 -19.02 6.80
C TRP A 34 3.51 -18.66 6.31
N PHE A 35 4.55 -18.93 7.11
CA PHE A 35 5.93 -18.68 6.69
C PHE A 35 6.33 -19.48 5.45
N ALA A 36 5.90 -20.75 5.35
CA ALA A 36 6.16 -21.57 4.17
C ALA A 36 5.43 -21.04 2.94
N TRP A 37 4.19 -20.58 3.11
CA TRP A 37 3.39 -19.96 2.07
C TRP A 37 4.02 -18.64 1.58
N CYS A 38 4.41 -17.72 2.47
CA CYS A 38 5.12 -16.49 2.12
C CYS A 38 6.41 -16.78 1.33
N ARG A 39 7.19 -17.80 1.75
CA ARG A 39 8.38 -18.23 0.98
C ARG A 39 8.04 -18.70 -0.42
N SER A 40 6.91 -19.39 -0.60
CA SER A 40 6.47 -19.91 -1.90
C SER A 40 6.02 -18.80 -2.85
N MET A 41 5.47 -17.69 -2.32
CA MET A 41 5.06 -16.53 -3.11
C MET A 41 6.26 -15.70 -3.59
N GLY A 42 7.38 -15.72 -2.86
CA GLY A 42 8.61 -15.05 -3.29
C GLY A 42 8.41 -13.55 -3.48
N THR A 43 8.76 -13.00 -4.64
CA THR A 43 8.61 -11.56 -4.94
C THR A 43 7.36 -11.24 -5.76
N GLN A 44 6.35 -12.11 -5.74
CA GLN A 44 5.10 -11.87 -6.44
C GLN A 44 4.36 -10.66 -5.85
N SER A 45 3.70 -9.91 -6.72
CA SER A 45 2.71 -8.92 -6.28
C SER A 45 1.47 -9.68 -5.81
N LEU A 46 1.01 -9.35 -4.61
CA LEU A 46 -0.10 -10.02 -3.96
C LEU A 46 -1.22 -9.01 -3.75
N VAL A 47 -2.45 -9.44 -3.95
CA VAL A 47 -3.64 -8.64 -3.67
C VAL A 47 -4.60 -9.43 -2.82
N LEU A 48 -5.42 -8.70 -2.08
CA LEU A 48 -6.60 -9.26 -1.45
C LEU A 48 -7.81 -8.48 -2.01
N ASP A 49 -8.92 -9.16 -2.25
CA ASP A 49 -10.14 -8.53 -2.75
C ASP A 49 -11.30 -9.11 -1.95
N GLU A 50 -11.69 -8.40 -0.88
CA GLU A 50 -12.69 -8.89 0.06
C GLU A 50 -13.72 -7.80 0.33
N ALA A 51 -15.00 -8.16 0.21
CA ALA A 51 -16.11 -7.22 0.31
C ALA A 51 -16.17 -6.50 1.68
N ASP A 52 -15.81 -7.21 2.75
CA ASP A 52 -15.79 -6.68 4.12
C ASP A 52 -14.44 -6.03 4.48
N TRP A 53 -13.48 -6.03 3.56
CA TRP A 53 -12.17 -5.39 3.72
C TRP A 53 -12.16 -4.02 3.07
N ARG A 54 -11.87 -2.98 3.85
CA ARG A 54 -11.72 -1.61 3.34
C ARG A 54 -12.86 -1.17 2.43
N GLU A 55 -14.10 -1.48 2.82
CA GLU A 55 -15.31 -1.14 2.05
C GLU A 55 -15.36 -1.80 0.65
N GLY A 56 -14.80 -3.01 0.51
CA GLY A 56 -14.78 -3.78 -0.73
C GLY A 56 -13.66 -3.38 -1.69
N TRP A 57 -12.55 -2.88 -1.16
CA TRP A 57 -11.42 -2.42 -1.96
C TRP A 57 -10.41 -3.54 -2.20
N ARG A 58 -10.05 -3.76 -3.48
CA ARG A 58 -8.92 -4.62 -3.87
C ARG A 58 -7.62 -3.96 -3.45
N GLY A 59 -6.96 -4.53 -2.45
CA GLY A 59 -5.74 -3.99 -1.87
C GLY A 59 -4.50 -4.75 -2.21
N GLU A 60 -3.54 -4.05 -2.82
CA GLU A 60 -2.17 -4.54 -2.98
C GLU A 60 -1.51 -4.69 -1.61
N LEU A 61 -1.00 -5.90 -1.36
CA LEU A 61 -0.25 -6.24 -0.16
C LEU A 61 1.23 -5.86 -0.35
N ALA A 62 1.82 -5.31 0.69
CA ALA A 62 3.18 -4.80 0.67
C ALA A 62 4.21 -5.93 0.71
N GLY A 63 4.68 -6.34 -0.47
CA GLY A 63 5.76 -7.31 -0.62
C GLY A 63 5.38 -8.72 -0.18
N ALA A 64 6.39 -9.55 0.09
CA ALA A 64 6.27 -11.00 0.28
C ALA A 64 5.70 -11.45 1.65
N GLY A 65 5.73 -10.55 2.63
CA GLY A 65 5.42 -10.87 4.03
C GLY A 65 6.58 -11.53 4.76
N ALA A 66 6.41 -11.75 6.06
CA ALA A 66 7.42 -12.36 6.90
C ALA A 66 7.56 -13.88 6.64
N VAL A 67 8.80 -14.36 6.54
CA VAL A 67 9.13 -15.79 6.34
C VAL A 67 9.74 -16.45 7.57
N ASP A 68 9.95 -15.69 8.63
CA ASP A 68 10.54 -16.13 9.90
C ASP A 68 10.18 -15.16 11.03
N VAL A 69 10.61 -15.48 12.25
CA VAL A 69 10.35 -14.65 13.44
C VAL A 69 11.00 -13.27 13.35
N PRO A 70 12.28 -13.12 12.95
CA PRO A 70 12.88 -11.80 12.76
C PRO A 70 12.14 -10.94 11.72
N GLY A 71 11.70 -11.54 10.62
CA GLY A 71 10.87 -10.89 9.62
C GLY A 71 9.54 -10.44 10.20
N LEU A 72 8.89 -11.28 11.00
CA LEU A 72 7.60 -10.97 11.64
C LEU A 72 7.74 -9.82 12.63
N LEU A 73 8.82 -9.78 13.41
CA LEU A 73 9.13 -8.65 14.29
C LEU A 73 9.29 -7.34 13.48
N ALA A 74 9.93 -7.39 12.32
CA ALA A 74 10.08 -6.21 11.47
C ALA A 74 8.78 -5.76 10.79
N GLU A 75 7.87 -6.66 10.43
CA GLU A 75 6.54 -6.27 9.92
C GLU A 75 5.73 -5.49 10.98
N MET A 76 6.07 -5.63 12.26
CA MET A 76 5.47 -4.87 13.36
C MET A 76 6.13 -3.49 13.61
N GLU A 77 7.16 -3.12 12.84
CA GLU A 77 7.74 -1.77 12.86
C GLU A 77 6.66 -0.73 12.52
N GLY A 78 6.57 0.33 13.33
CA GLY A 78 5.59 1.41 13.14
C GLY A 78 4.17 1.08 13.64
N TYR A 79 3.90 -0.17 14.01
CA TYR A 79 2.65 -0.61 14.63
C TYR A 79 2.82 -0.89 16.11
N ARG A 80 3.57 -1.95 16.44
CA ARG A 80 3.90 -2.34 17.81
C ARG A 80 5.20 -1.73 18.26
N PHE A 81 6.23 -1.84 17.42
CA PHE A 81 7.57 -1.35 17.74
C PHE A 81 7.75 0.02 17.11
N ILE A 82 7.73 1.05 17.94
CA ILE A 82 7.83 2.45 17.51
C ILE A 82 9.27 2.92 17.71
N LEU A 83 9.92 3.29 16.61
CA LEU A 83 11.30 3.78 16.65
C LEU A 83 11.34 5.18 17.27
N ASP A 84 12.14 5.34 18.32
CA ASP A 84 12.49 6.67 18.84
C ASP A 84 13.62 7.25 17.99
N GLN A 85 13.26 8.02 16.96
CA GLN A 85 14.21 8.56 16.00
C GLN A 85 15.23 9.52 16.64
N GLU A 86 14.83 10.25 17.69
CA GLU A 86 15.69 11.22 18.37
C GLU A 86 16.74 10.52 19.24
N ALA A 87 16.35 9.43 19.90
CA ALA A 87 17.24 8.61 20.70
C ALA A 87 18.09 7.62 19.87
N SER A 88 17.73 7.38 18.62
CA SER A 88 18.39 6.39 17.75
C SER A 88 19.55 6.98 16.93
N THR A 89 20.52 6.12 16.62
CA THR A 89 21.55 6.35 15.59
C THR A 89 21.53 5.21 14.57
N PRO A 90 22.18 5.33 13.41
CA PRO A 90 22.23 4.24 12.42
C PRO A 90 22.78 2.91 12.96
N GLU A 91 23.65 2.98 13.98
CA GLU A 91 24.27 1.82 14.63
C GLU A 91 23.51 1.35 15.87
N HIS A 92 22.61 2.17 16.42
CA HIS A 92 21.89 1.87 17.66
C HIS A 92 20.44 2.36 17.59
N LEU A 93 19.51 1.43 17.37
CA LEU A 93 18.09 1.71 17.29
C LEU A 93 17.42 1.52 18.65
N VAL A 94 16.72 2.57 19.08
CA VAL A 94 15.96 2.61 20.33
C VAL A 94 14.49 2.46 20.01
N TRP A 95 13.86 1.45 20.59
CA TRP A 95 12.49 1.06 20.30
C TRP A 95 11.60 1.22 21.53
N ARG A 96 10.37 1.68 21.30
CA ARG A 96 9.27 1.64 22.27
C ARG A 96 8.30 0.51 21.89
N ASP A 97 7.89 -0.29 22.86
CA ASP A 97 6.86 -1.32 22.67
C ASP A 97 5.48 -0.74 23.02
N ALA A 98 4.60 -0.61 22.03
CA ALA A 98 3.24 -0.11 22.16
C ALA A 98 2.34 -0.99 23.05
N VAL A 99 2.78 -2.23 23.35
CA VAL A 99 2.15 -3.06 24.37
C VAL A 99 2.22 -2.40 25.76
N GLN A 100 3.31 -1.70 26.07
CA GLN A 100 3.51 -1.07 27.38
C GLN A 100 2.54 0.09 27.63
N THR A 101 2.07 0.75 26.56
CA THR A 101 1.08 1.83 26.63
C THR A 101 -0.35 1.34 26.39
N GLY A 102 -0.55 0.04 26.14
CA GLY A 102 -1.86 -0.55 25.85
C GLY A 102 -2.41 -0.22 24.46
N GLU A 103 -1.59 0.38 23.59
CA GLU A 103 -1.96 0.69 22.21
C GLU A 103 -1.98 -0.59 21.34
N TRP A 104 -1.22 -1.62 21.71
CA TRP A 104 -1.14 -2.88 20.98
C TRP A 104 -1.31 -4.07 21.90
N GLN A 105 -1.96 -5.15 21.44
CA GLN A 105 -2.06 -6.38 22.23
C GLN A 105 -0.79 -7.23 22.10
N PRO A 106 -0.31 -7.87 23.19
CA PRO A 106 0.93 -8.67 23.18
C PRO A 106 0.93 -9.82 22.15
N HIS A 107 -0.25 -10.34 21.86
CA HIS A 107 -0.49 -11.49 20.98
C HIS A 107 -0.94 -11.08 19.57
N TRP A 108 -0.93 -9.80 19.24
CA TRP A 108 -1.17 -9.35 17.86
C TRP A 108 0.17 -9.26 17.12
N VAL A 109 0.20 -9.87 15.93
CA VAL A 109 1.33 -9.80 15.00
C VAL A 109 0.86 -9.24 13.67
N VAL A 110 1.72 -8.51 12.97
CA VAL A 110 1.41 -8.02 11.61
C VAL A 110 1.85 -9.07 10.61
N LEU A 111 0.89 -9.65 9.89
CA LEU A 111 1.13 -10.71 8.89
C LEU A 111 1.56 -10.11 7.55
N GLN A 112 0.90 -9.01 7.18
CA GLN A 112 1.00 -8.27 5.92
C GLN A 112 0.43 -6.86 6.16
N ASN A 113 0.62 -5.95 5.20
CA ASN A 113 -0.09 -4.67 5.21
C ASN A 113 -0.50 -4.24 3.80
N ALA A 114 -1.58 -3.47 3.69
CA ALA A 114 -2.00 -2.85 2.43
C ALA A 114 -1.99 -1.33 2.62
N ASN A 115 -1.15 -0.60 1.88
CA ASN A 115 -1.04 0.86 2.02
C ASN A 115 -0.91 1.34 3.49
N GLY A 116 -0.19 0.59 4.33
CA GLY A 116 -0.02 0.91 5.75
C GLY A 116 -1.10 0.39 6.69
N ASP A 117 -2.21 -0.20 6.23
CA ASP A 117 -3.15 -0.89 7.13
C ASP A 117 -2.70 -2.31 7.38
N PRO A 118 -2.58 -2.74 8.64
CA PRO A 118 -2.09 -4.06 8.97
C PRO A 118 -3.18 -5.12 8.80
N LEU A 119 -2.79 -6.27 8.24
CA LEU A 119 -3.46 -7.54 8.46
C LEU A 119 -2.86 -8.17 9.72
N ILE A 120 -3.66 -8.24 10.78
CA ILE A 120 -3.22 -8.61 12.12
C ILE A 120 -3.58 -10.07 12.39
N GLY A 121 -2.62 -10.90 12.76
CA GLY A 121 -2.88 -12.24 13.29
C GLY A 121 -2.96 -12.20 14.81
N ASP A 122 -4.02 -12.77 15.39
CA ASP A 122 -4.14 -12.99 16.84
C ASP A 122 -3.58 -14.38 17.21
N ILE A 123 -2.34 -14.41 17.66
CA ILE A 123 -1.65 -15.64 18.06
C ILE A 123 -1.99 -16.12 19.48
N SER A 124 -2.93 -15.48 20.18
CA SER A 124 -3.46 -16.02 21.44
C SER A 124 -4.38 -17.23 21.22
N GLN A 125 -4.88 -17.37 19.99
CA GLN A 125 -5.78 -18.44 19.58
C GLN A 125 -5.05 -19.41 18.64
N PRO A 126 -5.30 -20.73 18.74
CA PRO A 126 -4.57 -21.72 17.97
C PRO A 126 -4.82 -21.63 16.46
N GLU A 127 -6.00 -21.15 16.04
CA GLU A 127 -6.37 -20.97 14.63
C GLU A 127 -5.81 -19.69 14.01
N VAL A 128 -5.32 -18.76 14.83
CA VAL A 128 -4.80 -17.44 14.45
C VAL A 128 -5.79 -16.67 13.57
N PRO A 129 -6.92 -16.18 14.15
CA PRO A 129 -7.85 -15.34 13.39
C PRO A 129 -7.16 -14.07 12.91
N VAL A 130 -7.60 -13.60 11.75
CA VAL A 130 -7.06 -12.42 11.08
C VAL A 130 -8.00 -11.26 11.31
N LEU A 131 -7.45 -10.17 11.80
CA LEU A 131 -8.11 -8.90 12.05
C LEU A 131 -7.54 -7.84 11.10
N TRP A 132 -8.23 -6.72 10.98
CA TRP A 132 -7.76 -5.57 10.22
C TRP A 132 -8.17 -4.27 10.88
N ASP A 133 -7.42 -3.21 10.63
CA ASP A 133 -7.78 -1.86 11.07
C ASP A 133 -7.15 -0.79 10.18
N TRP A 134 -7.65 0.44 10.29
CA TRP A 134 -7.10 1.61 9.60
C TRP A 134 -5.92 2.20 10.36
N HIS A 135 -4.79 2.35 9.68
CA HIS A 135 -3.69 3.14 10.21
C HIS A 135 -4.09 4.61 10.33
N GLY A 136 -3.62 5.28 11.38
CA GLY A 136 -3.84 6.71 11.57
C GLY A 136 -5.23 7.10 12.08
N SER A 137 -6.07 6.14 12.48
CA SER A 137 -7.36 6.37 13.16
C SER A 137 -7.22 6.96 14.57
N GLY A 138 -6.00 6.96 15.13
CA GLY A 138 -5.67 7.48 16.46
C GLY A 138 -5.72 6.44 17.57
N SER A 139 -6.38 5.30 17.36
CA SER A 139 -6.40 4.16 18.28
C SER A 139 -6.67 2.87 17.52
N TRP A 140 -6.02 1.77 17.92
CA TRP A 140 -6.27 0.46 17.32
C TRP A 140 -7.55 -0.16 17.89
N SER A 141 -8.51 -0.44 17.02
CA SER A 141 -9.72 -1.20 17.28
C SER A 141 -9.98 -2.21 16.14
N PRO A 142 -9.11 -3.23 16.00
CA PRO A 142 -9.18 -4.15 14.86
C PRO A 142 -10.50 -4.89 14.78
N GLN A 143 -11.02 -5.00 13.56
CA GLN A 143 -12.22 -5.76 13.22
C GLN A 143 -11.83 -7.15 12.70
N PRO A 144 -12.63 -8.20 12.99
CA PRO A 144 -12.43 -9.51 12.38
C PRO A 144 -12.48 -9.44 10.85
N LEU A 145 -11.55 -10.12 10.19
CA LEU A 145 -11.51 -10.28 8.73
C LEU A 145 -11.68 -11.74 8.32
N PHE A 146 -10.82 -12.63 8.84
CA PHE A 146 -10.89 -14.06 8.56
C PHE A 146 -10.81 -14.88 9.84
N PRO A 147 -11.46 -16.05 9.88
CA PRO A 147 -11.44 -16.89 11.08
C PRO A 147 -10.08 -17.57 11.34
N ASN A 148 -9.20 -17.65 10.34
CA ASN A 148 -7.88 -18.28 10.46
C ASN A 148 -6.96 -17.92 9.28
N LEU A 149 -5.65 -18.23 9.42
CA LEU A 149 -4.63 -18.00 8.38
C LEU A 149 -4.88 -18.76 7.08
N ARG A 150 -5.49 -19.96 7.14
CA ARG A 150 -5.76 -20.74 5.92
C ARG A 150 -6.73 -20.01 5.01
N THR A 151 -7.81 -19.48 5.57
CA THR A 151 -8.78 -18.68 4.81
C THR A 151 -8.12 -17.44 4.21
N LEU A 152 -7.23 -16.76 4.93
CA LEU A 152 -6.46 -15.65 4.38
C LEU A 152 -5.61 -16.09 3.17
N MET A 153 -4.82 -17.16 3.31
CA MET A 153 -3.95 -17.67 2.24
C MET A 153 -4.74 -18.08 0.99
N GLU A 154 -5.96 -18.60 1.14
CA GLU A 154 -6.86 -18.96 0.03
C GLU A 154 -7.48 -17.75 -0.66
N ARG A 155 -7.56 -16.60 0.02
CA ARG A 155 -8.15 -15.34 -0.48
C ARG A 155 -7.13 -14.38 -1.08
N ILE A 156 -5.85 -14.52 -0.73
CA ILE A 156 -4.79 -13.74 -1.35
C ILE A 156 -4.57 -14.27 -2.77
N GLU A 157 -4.73 -13.37 -3.74
CA GLU A 157 -4.46 -13.67 -5.13
C GLU A 157 -3.06 -13.17 -5.49
N ILE A 158 -2.41 -13.89 -6.40
CA ILE A 158 -1.24 -13.38 -7.09
C ILE A 158 -1.76 -12.40 -8.13
N ASP A 159 -1.31 -11.15 -8.05
CA ASP A 159 -1.53 -10.16 -9.11
C ASP A 159 -0.65 -10.57 -10.30
N ALA A 160 -1.13 -11.55 -11.06
CA ALA A 160 -0.51 -11.94 -12.30
C ALA A 160 -0.67 -10.75 -13.26
N PRO A 161 0.39 -10.32 -13.97
CA PRO A 161 0.18 -9.49 -15.14
C PRO A 161 -0.77 -10.28 -16.05
N VAL A 162 -1.96 -9.73 -16.29
CA VAL A 162 -2.93 -10.30 -17.22
C VAL A 162 -2.15 -10.66 -18.49
N PRO A 163 -2.07 -11.94 -18.90
CA PRO A 163 -1.49 -12.26 -20.19
C PRO A 163 -2.32 -11.47 -21.20
N SER A 164 -1.65 -10.63 -22.00
CA SER A 164 -2.36 -9.82 -22.98
C SER A 164 -3.00 -10.78 -23.97
N ASP A 165 -4.31 -10.98 -23.83
CA ASP A 165 -5.11 -11.54 -24.91
C ASP A 165 -5.05 -10.51 -26.04
N ASP A 166 -4.30 -10.86 -27.08
CA ASP A 166 -4.28 -10.16 -28.35
C ASP A 166 -5.69 -10.16 -28.93
N VAL A 167 -6.45 -9.12 -28.60
CA VAL A 167 -7.55 -8.58 -29.39
C VAL A 167 -7.35 -7.06 -29.44
N PRO A 168 -7.09 -6.45 -30.60
CA PRO A 168 -6.67 -5.06 -30.69
C PRO A 168 -7.82 -4.13 -30.33
N SER A 169 -7.88 -3.76 -29.05
CA SER A 169 -8.73 -2.71 -28.53
C SER A 169 -7.79 -1.63 -28.00
N LYS A 170 -7.86 -0.44 -28.59
CA LYS A 170 -7.03 0.74 -28.25
C LYS A 170 -6.65 0.77 -26.76
N ILE A 171 -5.38 0.64 -26.42
CA ILE A 171 -4.88 0.94 -25.07
C ILE A 171 -4.98 2.46 -24.92
N LEU A 172 -5.88 2.90 -24.03
CA LEU A 172 -6.04 4.30 -23.64
C LEU A 172 -5.17 4.56 -22.40
N PHE A 173 -4.38 5.62 -22.47
CA PHE A 173 -3.62 6.15 -21.35
C PHE A 173 -4.34 7.41 -20.86
N TYR A 174 -4.66 7.43 -19.58
CA TYR A 174 -5.33 8.52 -18.91
C TYR A 174 -4.31 9.37 -18.15
N THR A 175 -4.29 10.65 -18.46
CA THR A 175 -3.61 11.66 -17.65
C THR A 175 -4.66 12.58 -17.06
N VAL A 176 -4.72 12.64 -15.74
CA VAL A 176 -5.69 13.43 -14.98
C VAL A 176 -4.97 14.64 -14.40
N HIS A 177 -5.46 15.83 -14.73
CA HIS A 177 -4.94 17.09 -14.22
C HIS A 177 -5.98 17.80 -13.36
N LEU A 178 -5.59 18.24 -12.17
CA LEU A 178 -6.34 19.24 -11.42
C LEU A 178 -6.10 20.60 -12.06
N THR A 179 -7.13 21.21 -12.64
CA THR A 179 -7.00 22.45 -13.42
C THR A 179 -7.56 23.67 -12.70
N ASP A 180 -8.48 23.47 -11.75
CA ASP A 180 -9.04 24.55 -10.92
C ASP A 180 -9.35 24.01 -9.52
N LEU A 181 -9.10 24.81 -8.46
CA LEU A 181 -9.34 24.40 -7.07
C LEU A 181 -10.78 24.68 -6.58
N GLY A 182 -11.62 25.27 -7.42
CA GLY A 182 -13.01 25.58 -7.07
C GLY A 182 -13.19 26.70 -6.05
N LEU A 183 -14.41 26.79 -5.52
CA LEU A 183 -14.79 27.80 -4.53
C LEU A 183 -14.24 27.51 -3.12
N GLN A 184 -13.73 26.29 -2.88
CA GLN A 184 -13.23 25.84 -1.58
C GLN A 184 -11.78 25.32 -1.67
N PRO A 185 -10.81 26.17 -2.07
CA PRO A 185 -9.46 25.74 -2.42
C PRO A 185 -8.70 25.08 -1.26
N LEU A 186 -8.98 25.45 -0.01
CA LEU A 186 -8.32 24.85 1.16
C LEU A 186 -8.70 23.38 1.38
N GLN A 187 -9.95 22.99 1.06
CA GLN A 187 -10.37 21.59 1.18
C GLN A 187 -9.71 20.73 0.09
N VAL A 188 -9.63 21.26 -1.13
CA VAL A 188 -8.95 20.62 -2.25
C VAL A 188 -7.45 20.45 -1.99
N LEU A 189 -6.79 21.48 -1.45
CA LEU A 189 -5.39 21.39 -1.04
C LEU A 189 -5.19 20.36 0.09
N THR A 190 -6.12 20.28 1.04
CA THR A 190 -6.08 19.25 2.10
C THR A 190 -6.23 17.84 1.52
N ALA A 191 -7.11 17.65 0.53
CA ALA A 191 -7.23 16.37 -0.17
C ALA A 191 -5.93 16.01 -0.92
N LEU A 192 -5.26 16.97 -1.55
CA LEU A 192 -3.93 16.77 -2.17
C LEU A 192 -2.89 16.28 -1.15
N LYS A 193 -2.96 16.70 0.11
CA LYS A 193 -2.03 16.24 1.17
C LYS A 193 -2.12 14.74 1.44
N THR A 194 -3.17 14.06 1.01
CA THR A 194 -3.32 12.60 1.11
C THR A 194 -2.84 11.86 -0.15
N HIS A 195 -2.54 12.58 -1.23
CA HIS A 195 -2.04 12.02 -2.49
C HIS A 195 -0.55 11.69 -2.40
N SER A 196 -0.11 10.56 -2.96
CA SER A 196 1.29 10.07 -2.90
C SER A 196 2.32 11.13 -3.27
N ASP A 197 2.02 11.89 -4.32
CA ASP A 197 2.94 12.86 -4.92
C ASP A 197 3.01 14.18 -4.15
N TYR A 198 2.05 14.46 -3.27
CA TYR A 198 1.94 15.75 -2.58
C TYR A 198 1.94 15.61 -1.05
N LYS A 199 1.83 14.39 -0.51
CA LYS A 199 1.80 14.12 0.93
C LYS A 199 3.04 14.60 1.69
N HIS A 200 4.16 14.79 1.00
CA HIS A 200 5.41 15.25 1.58
C HIS A 200 5.49 16.79 1.73
N LEU A 201 4.60 17.56 1.12
CA LEU A 201 4.69 19.03 1.08
C LEU A 201 4.18 19.69 2.37
N ALA A 202 4.97 20.55 3.01
CA ALA A 202 4.53 21.35 4.16
C ALA A 202 3.38 22.32 3.77
N GLY A 203 2.55 22.73 4.74
CA GLY A 203 1.34 23.54 4.48
C GLY A 203 1.61 24.83 3.68
N ALA A 204 2.74 25.51 3.93
CA ALA A 204 3.13 26.69 3.15
C ALA A 204 3.50 26.37 1.68
N SER A 205 4.05 25.19 1.41
CA SER A 205 4.36 24.72 0.05
C SER A 205 3.12 24.23 -0.68
N LEU A 206 2.19 23.62 0.05
CA LEU A 206 0.87 23.23 -0.45
C LEU A 206 0.08 24.45 -0.95
N LEU A 207 0.12 25.57 -0.23
CA LEU A 207 -0.50 26.83 -0.66
C LEU A 207 0.10 27.42 -1.93
N LYS A 208 1.34 27.07 -2.30
CA LYS A 208 1.98 27.51 -3.55
C LYS A 208 1.49 26.70 -4.76
N LEU A 209 0.95 25.50 -4.56
CA LEU A 209 0.42 24.65 -5.63
C LEU A 209 -0.75 25.31 -6.37
N LYS A 210 -1.49 26.21 -5.73
CA LYS A 210 -2.57 26.98 -6.39
C LYS A 210 -2.09 27.81 -7.58
N HIS A 211 -0.80 28.18 -7.60
CA HIS A 211 -0.19 28.95 -8.68
C HIS A 211 0.51 28.07 -9.72
N GLN A 212 0.47 26.74 -9.55
CA GLN A 212 1.16 25.76 -10.38
C GLN A 212 0.18 24.84 -11.12
N LEU A 213 -1.11 25.20 -11.16
CA LEU A 213 -2.10 24.50 -11.97
C LEU A 213 -1.74 24.64 -13.47
N PRO A 214 -1.96 23.60 -14.29
CA PRO A 214 -2.55 22.31 -13.94
C PRO A 214 -1.58 21.37 -13.19
N LEU A 215 -2.08 20.69 -12.15
CA LEU A 215 -1.28 19.73 -11.36
C LEU A 215 -1.61 18.29 -11.78
N PRO A 216 -0.61 17.44 -12.05
CA PRO A 216 -0.86 16.05 -12.36
C PRO A 216 -1.38 15.30 -11.13
N LEU A 217 -2.54 14.66 -11.24
CA LEU A 217 -3.06 13.71 -10.26
C LEU A 217 -2.80 12.26 -10.70
N LEU A 218 -2.76 12.04 -12.01
CA LEU A 218 -2.49 10.74 -12.63
C LEU A 218 -1.79 11.00 -13.95
N VAL A 219 -0.73 10.27 -14.26
CA VAL A 219 0.04 10.45 -15.51
C VAL A 219 0.15 9.13 -16.24
N ASP A 220 -0.29 9.11 -17.50
CA ASP A 220 -0.20 7.98 -18.43
C ASP A 220 -0.58 6.63 -17.77
N ASN A 221 -1.67 6.62 -17.00
CA ASN A 221 -2.17 5.44 -16.32
C ASN A 221 -3.23 4.75 -17.17
N VAL A 222 -3.25 3.42 -17.19
CA VAL A 222 -4.19 2.62 -18.01
C VAL A 222 -5.50 2.30 -17.28
N SER A 223 -5.61 2.61 -15.98
CA SER A 223 -6.79 2.33 -15.16
C SER A 223 -7.84 3.43 -15.28
N ASP A 224 -8.95 3.08 -15.93
CA ASP A 224 -10.13 3.94 -16.04
C ASP A 224 -10.77 4.21 -14.66
N ALA A 225 -10.74 3.22 -13.76
CA ALA A 225 -11.24 3.35 -12.40
C ALA A 225 -10.41 4.33 -11.54
N ALA A 226 -9.08 4.31 -11.67
CA ALA A 226 -8.21 5.28 -10.99
C ALA A 226 -8.45 6.70 -11.48
N LYS A 227 -8.69 6.84 -12.80
CA LYS A 227 -9.10 8.10 -13.43
C LYS A 227 -10.45 8.57 -12.88
N ASP A 228 -11.48 7.75 -12.90
CA ASP A 228 -12.82 8.10 -12.41
C ASP A 228 -12.84 8.45 -10.92
N TYR A 229 -12.09 7.71 -10.08
CA TYR A 229 -11.95 8.03 -8.65
C TYR A 229 -11.37 9.42 -8.43
N LEU A 230 -10.27 9.77 -9.11
CA LEU A 230 -9.62 11.07 -8.95
C LEU A 230 -10.52 12.19 -9.48
N VAL A 231 -11.22 11.98 -10.59
CA VAL A 231 -12.21 12.93 -11.12
C VAL A 231 -13.32 13.14 -10.08
N HIS A 232 -14.02 12.08 -9.68
CA HIS A 232 -15.15 12.17 -8.76
C HIS A 232 -14.74 12.78 -7.41
N ARG A 233 -13.61 12.35 -6.84
CA ARG A 233 -13.12 12.84 -5.55
C ARG A 233 -12.88 14.35 -5.55
N PHE A 234 -12.22 14.86 -6.58
CA PHE A 234 -11.87 16.29 -6.65
C PHE A 234 -13.05 17.15 -7.11
N GLU A 235 -13.90 16.65 -8.02
CA GLU A 235 -15.13 17.35 -8.42
C GLU A 235 -16.17 17.41 -7.29
N ALA A 236 -16.28 16.38 -6.45
CA ALA A 236 -17.14 16.41 -5.25
C ALA A 236 -16.72 17.51 -4.24
N LEU A 237 -15.45 17.92 -4.25
CA LEU A 237 -14.93 19.05 -3.47
C LEU A 237 -15.09 20.40 -4.20
N GLY A 238 -15.74 20.40 -5.37
CA GLY A 238 -15.98 21.57 -6.21
C GLY A 238 -14.80 21.99 -7.08
N ALA A 239 -13.74 21.18 -7.17
CA ALA A 239 -12.60 21.42 -8.04
C ALA A 239 -12.93 21.05 -9.50
N ARG A 240 -12.13 21.54 -10.47
CA ARG A 240 -12.22 21.06 -11.87
C ARG A 240 -11.03 20.20 -12.21
N VAL A 241 -11.33 19.08 -12.85
CA VAL A 241 -10.36 18.10 -13.31
C VAL A 241 -10.46 17.99 -14.83
N THR A 242 -9.34 17.76 -15.49
CA THR A 242 -9.31 17.51 -16.94
C THR A 242 -8.60 16.20 -17.19
N VAL A 243 -9.26 15.34 -17.98
CA VAL A 243 -8.72 14.05 -18.41
C VAL A 243 -8.23 14.20 -19.84
N VAL A 244 -6.99 13.77 -20.07
CA VAL A 244 -6.44 13.58 -21.40
C VAL A 244 -6.35 12.09 -21.67
N GLU A 245 -7.03 11.64 -22.71
CA GLU A 245 -6.98 10.26 -23.18
C GLU A 245 -6.04 10.17 -24.38
N ARG A 246 -4.99 9.35 -24.27
CA ARG A 246 -4.07 9.06 -25.37
C ARG A 246 -4.21 7.61 -25.76
N GLY A 247 -4.77 7.37 -26.95
CA GLY A 247 -4.78 6.03 -27.55
C GLY A 247 -3.51 5.73 -28.32
N LEU A 248 -2.91 4.56 -28.09
CA LEU A 248 -1.84 4.04 -28.96
C LEU A 248 -2.49 3.41 -30.20
N ARG A 249 -2.34 4.04 -31.37
CA ARG A 249 -2.67 3.41 -32.67
C ARG A 249 -1.49 2.56 -33.11
N THR A 250 -1.63 1.25 -33.11
CA THR A 250 -0.73 0.37 -33.86
C THR A 250 -0.99 0.56 -35.36
N PHE A 251 -0.01 1.14 -36.06
CA PHE A 251 0.04 1.13 -37.52
C PHE A 251 0.33 -0.31 -37.96
N ALA A 252 -0.70 -1.04 -38.37
CA ALA A 252 -0.56 -2.29 -39.08
C ALA A 252 -1.51 -2.31 -40.27
N GLU A 253 -1.20 -1.50 -41.30
CA GLU A 253 -1.66 -1.74 -42.68
C GLU A 253 -0.83 -0.91 -43.66
N ARG A 254 0.41 -1.35 -43.90
CA ARG A 254 1.12 -1.13 -45.16
C ARG A 254 2.00 -2.35 -45.42
N THR A 255 1.40 -3.41 -45.96
CA THR A 255 2.03 -4.33 -46.94
C THR A 255 1.06 -5.44 -47.32
N THR A 256 0.15 -5.16 -48.25
CA THR A 256 -0.44 -6.12 -49.21
C THR A 256 -0.95 -5.28 -50.39
N GLY A 257 -0.61 -5.49 -51.65
CA GLY A 257 0.31 -6.43 -52.26
C GLY A 257 0.77 -5.90 -53.62
N ALA A 258 2.01 -6.25 -53.97
CA ALA A 258 2.39 -6.36 -55.36
C ALA A 258 1.92 -7.72 -55.91
N ALA A 259 1.42 -7.68 -57.14
CA ALA A 259 1.33 -8.78 -58.13
C ALA A 259 0.19 -9.82 -58.04
N LYS A 260 -0.81 -9.62 -58.91
CA LYS A 260 -1.29 -10.48 -60.02
C LYS A 260 -2.55 -9.78 -60.58
N GLY A 261 -2.77 -9.48 -61.85
CA GLY A 261 -2.22 -9.97 -63.12
C GLY A 261 -3.42 -10.02 -64.06
N ASP A 262 -3.39 -9.19 -65.12
CA ASP A 262 -3.90 -9.45 -66.48
C ASP A 262 -3.30 -8.37 -67.40
#